data_AF-A0A7Y2IM47-F1
#
_entry.id   AF-A0A7Y2IM47-F1
#
_cell.length_a   1.000
_cell.length_b   1.000
_cell.length_c   1.000
_cell.angle_alpha   90.00
_cell.angle_beta   90.00
_cell.angle_gamma   90.00
#
_symmetry.space_group_name_H-M   'P 1'
#
loop_
_entity.id
_entity.type
_entity.pdbx_description
1 polymer ?
#
loop_
_entity_poly.entity_id
_entity_poly.type
_entity_poly.pdbx_seq_one_letter_code
_entity_poly.pdbx_strand_id
1 'polypeptide(L)'
;NPLIVGLAVLAVLVVITVTSFQLLARDPDTGPRLPTETTTTVEGAPSTTVDAGAATGGTSDPATTTTTVAPGPTIVPVGDAIPLDQLQLARTSIGPIEFGLPADQALGRLAASLGPADSDSGDGISTGEFGSCLEGYERIVRWGPLIVIVNHDGAGVPVFAGYRLDSSQSFISPASDLATLSGLKAGDSVADLEEIYGGSFTINYLDDPTLGNIYELRRDSDGARVLWGPITGSTADGVVLGIFSPEPCTL
;
A
#
# COMPACT_ATOMS: atom_id res chain seq x y z
N ASN A 1 17.19 47.64 -28.83
CA ASN A 1 15.78 47.30 -29.04
C ASN A 1 15.64 45.77 -28.95
N PRO A 2 15.39 45.20 -27.75
CA PRO A 2 15.55 43.77 -27.47
C PRO A 2 14.32 42.91 -27.86
N LEU A 3 13.34 43.50 -28.52
CA LEU A 3 12.07 42.86 -28.88
C LEU A 3 12.12 41.99 -30.15
N ILE A 4 13.27 41.90 -30.84
CA ILE A 4 13.40 41.15 -32.11
C ILE A 4 14.11 39.79 -31.93
N VAL A 5 14.73 39.53 -30.77
CA VAL A 5 15.38 38.25 -30.48
C VAL A 5 14.43 37.23 -29.84
N GLY A 6 13.24 37.67 -29.39
CA GLY A 6 12.25 36.82 -28.71
C GLY A 6 11.28 36.03 -29.60
N LEU A 7 11.36 36.15 -30.94
CA LEU A 7 10.33 35.60 -31.84
C LEU A 7 10.84 34.49 -32.78
N ALA A 8 12.10 34.07 -32.66
CA ALA A 8 12.71 33.04 -33.53
C ALA A 8 12.91 31.67 -32.85
N VAL A 9 12.64 31.51 -31.55
CA VAL A 9 12.79 30.22 -30.83
C VAL A 9 11.44 29.51 -30.61
N LEU A 10 10.32 30.19 -30.86
CA LEU A 10 8.97 29.67 -30.59
C LEU A 10 8.31 28.94 -31.77
N ALA A 11 9.05 28.64 -32.85
CA ALA A 11 8.51 28.03 -34.07
C ALA A 11 9.12 26.65 -34.44
N VAL A 12 9.97 26.04 -33.61
CA VAL A 12 10.71 24.80 -33.97
C VAL A 12 10.40 23.59 -33.07
N LEU A 13 9.49 23.67 -32.10
CA LEU A 13 9.11 22.51 -31.27
C LEU A 13 7.59 22.28 -31.15
N VAL A 14 6.86 22.53 -32.25
CA VAL A 14 5.44 22.16 -32.43
C VAL A 14 5.27 21.17 -33.61
N VAL A 15 6.33 20.46 -34.02
CA VAL A 15 6.31 19.48 -35.13
C VAL A 15 6.68 18.05 -34.65
N ILE A 16 6.37 17.72 -33.39
CA ILE A 16 6.46 16.33 -32.89
C ILE A 16 5.15 15.96 -32.18
N THR A 17 4.05 16.06 -32.90
CA THR A 17 2.80 15.37 -32.60
C THR A 17 2.16 15.02 -33.95
N VAL A 18 1.64 13.79 -34.07
CA VAL A 18 1.00 13.21 -35.27
C VAL A 18 1.97 12.52 -36.26
N THR A 19 2.48 11.32 -35.92
CA THR A 19 2.74 10.20 -36.87
C THR A 19 3.20 8.92 -36.15
N SER A 20 2.34 8.33 -35.29
CA SER A 20 2.53 6.92 -34.85
C SER A 20 1.22 6.13 -34.71
N PHE A 21 0.08 6.66 -35.13
CA PHE A 21 -1.11 5.86 -35.38
C PHE A 21 -1.14 5.51 -36.87
N GLN A 22 -1.38 4.23 -37.19
CA GLN A 22 -1.58 3.62 -38.53
C GLN A 22 -0.44 2.74 -39.10
N LEU A 23 0.05 1.79 -38.30
CA LEU A 23 0.72 0.54 -38.76
C LEU A 23 0.58 -0.44 -37.58
N LEU A 24 -0.25 -1.49 -37.53
CA LEU A 24 -0.83 -2.34 -38.55
C LEU A 24 -2.30 -2.68 -38.20
N ALA A 25 -3.20 -2.45 -39.14
CA ALA A 25 -4.46 -3.18 -39.27
C ALA A 25 -4.30 -4.22 -40.39
N ARG A 26 -4.40 -5.51 -40.05
CA ARG A 26 -4.56 -6.72 -40.90
C ARG A 26 -4.57 -7.90 -39.93
N ASP A 27 -5.50 -8.86 -39.89
CA ASP A 27 -6.66 -9.23 -40.69
C ASP A 27 -7.62 -10.02 -39.74
N PRO A 28 -8.90 -10.23 -40.10
CA PRO A 28 -9.87 -11.00 -39.33
C PRO A 28 -9.81 -12.51 -39.64
N ASP A 29 -10.58 -13.29 -38.89
CA ASP A 29 -10.88 -14.72 -39.07
C ASP A 29 -9.85 -15.76 -38.59
N THR A 30 -9.93 -16.12 -37.29
CA THR A 30 -10.07 -17.53 -36.88
C THR A 30 -10.55 -17.64 -35.43
N GLY A 31 -11.83 -17.99 -35.22
CA GLY A 31 -12.26 -18.69 -33.99
C GLY A 31 -11.68 -20.12 -33.96
N PRO A 32 -11.76 -20.89 -32.85
CA PRO A 32 -13.05 -21.16 -32.21
C PRO A 32 -13.05 -21.40 -30.68
N ARG A 33 -14.29 -21.53 -30.17
CA ARG A 33 -14.78 -22.33 -29.01
C ARG A 33 -14.64 -21.79 -27.58
N LEU A 34 -15.79 -21.35 -27.07
CA LEU A 34 -16.16 -21.36 -25.64
C LEU A 34 -16.23 -22.81 -25.11
N PRO A 35 -15.78 -23.07 -23.87
CA PRO A 35 -16.37 -24.06 -22.98
C PRO A 35 -17.44 -23.37 -22.11
N THR A 36 -18.73 -23.58 -22.37
CA THR A 36 -19.64 -24.52 -21.65
C THR A 36 -19.55 -24.45 -20.12
N GLU A 37 -20.66 -23.99 -19.53
CA GLU A 37 -20.98 -23.95 -18.11
C GLU A 37 -20.85 -25.32 -17.43
N THR A 38 -20.51 -25.30 -16.14
CA THR A 38 -20.88 -26.39 -15.23
C THR A 38 -21.34 -25.77 -13.91
N THR A 39 -22.66 -25.60 -13.78
CA THR A 39 -23.35 -25.38 -12.52
C THR A 39 -23.27 -26.67 -11.71
N THR A 40 -22.72 -26.61 -10.50
CA THR A 40 -22.79 -27.74 -9.56
C THR A 40 -23.65 -27.31 -8.37
N THR A 41 -24.91 -27.75 -8.38
CA THR A 41 -25.80 -27.74 -7.22
C THR A 41 -25.34 -28.83 -6.26
N VAL A 42 -25.00 -28.46 -5.02
CA VAL A 42 -24.86 -29.43 -3.93
C VAL A 42 -25.99 -29.20 -2.93
N GLU A 43 -26.97 -30.09 -3.04
CA GLU A 43 -28.00 -30.41 -2.07
C GLU A 43 -27.39 -31.29 -0.98
N GLY A 44 -27.68 -31.01 0.30
CA GLY A 44 -27.23 -31.87 1.39
C GLY A 44 -27.35 -31.27 2.78
N ALA A 45 -28.57 -31.21 3.31
CA ALA A 45 -28.79 -31.16 4.75
C ALA A 45 -28.70 -32.58 5.34
N PRO A 46 -28.04 -32.74 6.49
CA PRO A 46 -28.57 -33.65 7.51
C PRO A 46 -29.00 -32.87 8.76
N SER A 47 -30.27 -33.08 9.12
CA SER A 47 -30.82 -32.73 10.42
C SER A 47 -30.35 -33.76 11.45
N THR A 48 -29.79 -33.30 12.57
CA THR A 48 -29.59 -34.12 13.77
C THR A 48 -30.24 -33.43 14.95
N THR A 49 -31.33 -34.03 15.43
CA THR A 49 -31.96 -33.76 16.72
C THR A 49 -31.26 -34.62 17.78
N VAL A 50 -30.76 -34.01 18.86
CA VAL A 50 -30.40 -34.71 20.09
C VAL A 50 -31.04 -33.95 21.25
N ASP A 51 -31.84 -34.66 22.03
CA ASP A 51 -32.65 -34.18 23.14
C ASP A 51 -31.84 -34.14 24.46
N ALA A 52 -32.46 -33.49 25.45
CA ALA A 52 -31.93 -32.91 26.66
C ALA A 52 -31.25 -33.84 27.70
N GLY A 53 -30.37 -33.21 28.50
CA GLY A 53 -30.27 -33.48 29.94
C GLY A 53 -28.86 -33.59 30.51
N ALA A 54 -28.41 -32.56 31.23
CA ALA A 54 -27.84 -32.66 32.59
C ALA A 54 -27.14 -31.35 32.97
N ALA A 55 -27.67 -30.67 33.98
CA ALA A 55 -27.06 -29.52 34.62
C ALA A 55 -25.91 -29.97 35.53
N THR A 56 -24.71 -29.38 35.37
CA THR A 56 -23.75 -29.24 36.47
C THR A 56 -22.84 -28.04 36.19
N GLY A 57 -22.57 -27.26 37.24
CA GLY A 57 -22.11 -25.87 37.19
C GLY A 57 -20.81 -25.61 36.41
N GLY A 58 -20.80 -24.46 35.72
CA GLY A 58 -19.64 -23.86 35.09
C GLY A 58 -19.45 -22.45 35.60
N THR A 59 -18.27 -22.19 36.15
CA THR A 59 -17.72 -20.87 36.48
C THR A 59 -17.93 -19.91 35.31
N SER A 60 -18.40 -18.69 35.58
CA SER A 60 -18.59 -17.64 34.58
C SER A 60 -17.22 -17.16 34.09
N ASP A 61 -16.76 -17.72 32.97
CA ASP A 61 -15.66 -17.17 32.17
C ASP A 61 -16.12 -15.82 31.60
N PRO A 62 -15.29 -14.76 31.65
CA PRO A 62 -15.67 -13.49 31.04
C PRO A 62 -15.89 -13.68 29.54
N ALA A 63 -17.09 -13.30 29.08
CA ALA A 63 -17.44 -13.31 27.68
C ALA A 63 -16.41 -12.50 26.89
N THR A 64 -15.61 -13.19 26.09
CA THR A 64 -14.68 -12.54 25.17
C THR A 64 -15.51 -12.00 24.02
N THR A 65 -15.70 -10.68 23.98
CA THR A 65 -16.37 -10.01 22.87
C THR A 65 -15.42 -10.02 21.67
N THR A 66 -15.49 -11.06 20.83
CA THR A 66 -14.87 -11.03 19.51
C THR A 66 -15.67 -10.07 18.64
N THR A 67 -15.14 -8.85 18.46
CA THR A 67 -15.66 -7.91 17.47
C THR A 67 -15.25 -8.42 16.08
N THR A 68 -16.15 -9.17 15.43
CA THR A 68 -16.00 -9.54 14.03
C THR A 68 -16.18 -8.27 13.20
N VAL A 69 -15.09 -7.70 12.69
CA VAL A 69 -15.14 -6.63 11.69
C VAL A 69 -15.83 -7.21 10.45
N ALA A 70 -16.88 -6.54 9.97
CA ALA A 70 -17.56 -6.97 8.75
C ALA A 70 -16.54 -7.02 7.60
N PRO A 71 -16.63 -8.02 6.69
CA PRO A 71 -15.75 -8.05 5.53
C PRO A 71 -15.93 -6.74 4.75
N GLY A 72 -14.82 -6.02 4.57
CA GLY A 72 -14.79 -4.80 3.78
C GLY A 72 -15.16 -5.05 2.32
N PRO A 73 -15.30 -3.98 1.51
CA PRO A 73 -15.63 -4.11 0.10
C PRO A 73 -14.59 -4.96 -0.63
N THR A 74 -15.04 -5.84 -1.52
CA THR A 74 -14.13 -6.67 -2.32
C THR A 74 -13.31 -5.80 -3.28
N ILE A 75 -11.99 -5.89 -3.19
CA ILE A 75 -11.07 -5.21 -4.11
C ILE A 75 -10.95 -6.03 -5.39
N VAL A 76 -11.32 -5.44 -6.51
CA VAL A 76 -11.22 -6.07 -7.83
C VAL A 76 -9.82 -5.79 -8.41
N PRO A 77 -9.05 -6.82 -8.79
CA PRO A 77 -7.77 -6.62 -9.47
C PRO A 77 -7.90 -5.77 -10.74
N VAL A 78 -6.98 -4.83 -10.94
CA VAL A 78 -6.94 -3.92 -12.09
C VAL A 78 -5.61 -4.05 -12.82
N GLY A 79 -5.68 -4.36 -14.12
CA GLY A 79 -4.50 -4.49 -14.99
C GLY A 79 -3.69 -5.76 -14.75
N ASP A 80 -2.52 -5.82 -15.39
CA ASP A 80 -1.56 -6.91 -15.20
C ASP A 80 -0.83 -6.78 -13.86
N ALA A 81 -0.44 -7.93 -13.28
CA ALA A 81 0.37 -7.98 -12.07
C ALA A 81 1.71 -7.25 -12.28
N ILE A 82 2.06 -6.38 -11.34
CA ILE A 82 3.36 -5.72 -11.30
C ILE A 82 4.34 -6.67 -10.58
N PRO A 83 5.50 -6.99 -11.19
CA PRO A 83 6.53 -7.77 -10.52
C PRO A 83 6.95 -7.16 -9.16
N LEU A 84 7.24 -8.00 -8.15
CA LEU A 84 7.59 -7.52 -6.81
C LEU A 84 8.83 -6.62 -6.80
N ASP A 85 9.81 -6.89 -7.66
CA ASP A 85 11.01 -6.06 -7.84
C ASP A 85 10.71 -4.69 -8.48
N GLN A 86 9.52 -4.50 -9.03
CA GLN A 86 9.00 -3.24 -9.55
C GLN A 86 8.03 -2.54 -8.57
N LEU A 87 7.65 -3.17 -7.46
CA LEU A 87 6.80 -2.59 -6.40
C LEU A 87 7.65 -1.92 -5.30
N GLN A 88 8.70 -1.21 -5.69
CA GLN A 88 9.64 -0.61 -4.76
C GLN A 88 9.00 0.54 -3.95
N LEU A 89 9.25 0.56 -2.64
CA LEU A 89 8.77 1.59 -1.73
C LEU A 89 9.54 2.91 -1.96
N ALA A 90 8.81 3.99 -2.17
CA ALA A 90 9.36 5.33 -2.31
C ALA A 90 8.55 6.35 -1.51
N ARG A 91 9.06 7.57 -1.37
CA ARG A 91 8.43 8.64 -0.58
C ARG A 91 6.94 8.83 -0.88
N THR A 92 6.56 8.73 -2.15
CA THR A 92 5.20 9.04 -2.63
C THR A 92 4.63 7.97 -3.56
N SER A 93 5.16 6.74 -3.51
CA SER A 93 4.69 5.65 -4.36
C SER A 93 5.09 4.27 -3.85
N ILE A 94 4.42 3.25 -4.39
CA ILE A 94 4.85 1.85 -4.40
C ILE A 94 5.02 1.47 -5.87
N GLY A 95 6.27 1.46 -6.34
CA GLY A 95 6.57 1.26 -7.75
C GLY A 95 5.85 2.28 -8.63
N PRO A 96 5.08 1.84 -9.66
CA PRO A 96 4.32 2.71 -10.53
C PRO A 96 2.95 3.14 -9.96
N ILE A 97 2.69 2.91 -8.67
CA ILE A 97 1.44 3.30 -7.99
C ILE A 97 1.73 4.55 -7.16
N GLU A 98 1.35 5.72 -7.66
CA GLU A 98 1.68 7.02 -7.07
C GLU A 98 0.58 7.52 -6.12
N PHE A 99 0.96 8.33 -5.14
CA PHE A 99 0.00 9.02 -4.28
C PHE A 99 -0.91 9.93 -5.10
N GLY A 100 -2.17 10.03 -4.70
CA GLY A 100 -3.21 10.76 -5.44
C GLY A 100 -3.90 9.91 -6.52
N LEU A 101 -3.41 8.71 -6.84
CA LEU A 101 -4.13 7.80 -7.73
C LEU A 101 -5.49 7.41 -7.09
N PRO A 102 -6.59 7.33 -7.87
CA PRO A 102 -7.87 6.86 -7.36
C PRO A 102 -7.72 5.52 -6.63
N ALA A 103 -8.38 5.41 -5.47
CA ALA A 103 -8.19 4.28 -4.55
C ALA A 103 -8.53 2.94 -5.19
N ASP A 104 -9.58 2.87 -6.02
CA ASP A 104 -9.96 1.68 -6.77
C ASP A 104 -8.86 1.20 -7.72
N GLN A 105 -8.19 2.12 -8.41
CA GLN A 105 -7.06 1.80 -9.27
C GLN A 105 -5.83 1.39 -8.47
N ALA A 106 -5.49 2.12 -7.40
CA ALA A 106 -4.31 1.82 -6.60
C ALA A 106 -4.42 0.45 -5.90
N LEU A 107 -5.54 0.23 -5.20
CA LEU A 107 -5.83 -1.02 -4.51
C LEU A 107 -6.01 -2.18 -5.50
N GLY A 108 -6.65 -1.94 -6.65
CA GLY A 108 -6.82 -2.95 -7.69
C GLY A 108 -5.49 -3.42 -8.28
N ARG A 109 -4.53 -2.52 -8.51
CA ARG A 109 -3.18 -2.89 -9.01
C ARG A 109 -2.36 -3.65 -7.97
N LEU A 110 -2.47 -3.27 -6.70
CA LEU A 110 -1.88 -4.04 -5.61
C LEU A 110 -2.51 -5.42 -5.49
N ALA A 111 -3.84 -5.53 -5.59
CA ALA A 111 -4.53 -6.81 -5.58
C ALA A 111 -4.15 -7.71 -6.76
N ALA A 112 -3.90 -7.15 -7.94
CA ALA A 112 -3.39 -7.89 -9.09
C ALA A 112 -2.00 -8.49 -8.85
N SER A 113 -1.18 -7.83 -8.02
CA SER A 113 0.23 -8.19 -7.80
C SER A 113 0.45 -9.04 -6.55
N LEU A 114 -0.28 -8.74 -5.47
CA LEU A 114 -0.12 -9.34 -4.14
C LEU A 114 -1.23 -10.36 -3.82
N GLY A 115 -2.28 -10.45 -4.65
CA GLY A 115 -3.46 -11.25 -4.37
C GLY A 115 -4.51 -10.49 -3.55
N PRO A 116 -5.53 -11.19 -3.00
CA PRO A 116 -6.58 -10.56 -2.20
C PRO A 116 -5.99 -9.91 -0.95
N ALA A 117 -6.57 -8.79 -0.53
CA ALA A 117 -6.23 -8.16 0.75
C ALA A 117 -6.69 -9.05 1.92
N ASP A 118 -5.89 -9.08 2.99
CA ASP A 118 -6.21 -9.81 4.22
C ASP A 118 -7.30 -9.10 5.03
N SER A 119 -7.32 -7.77 4.96
CA SER A 119 -8.33 -6.96 5.62
C SER A 119 -8.54 -5.63 4.91
N ASP A 120 -9.74 -5.10 5.04
CA ASP A 120 -10.13 -3.79 4.56
C ASP A 120 -11.10 -3.19 5.58
N SER A 121 -10.73 -2.05 6.17
CA SER A 121 -11.57 -1.36 7.16
C SER A 121 -12.87 -0.83 6.57
N GLY A 122 -12.95 -0.71 5.23
CA GLY A 122 -13.92 0.14 4.57
C GLY A 122 -13.71 1.61 4.91
N ASP A 123 -14.68 2.41 4.48
CA ASP A 123 -14.72 3.85 4.66
C ASP A 123 -15.00 4.22 6.12
N GLY A 124 -14.13 5.03 6.73
CA GLY A 124 -14.26 5.44 8.12
C GLY A 124 -13.77 6.85 8.39
N ILE A 125 -14.06 7.33 9.61
CA ILE A 125 -13.44 8.53 10.14
C ILE A 125 -12.08 8.17 10.71
N SER A 126 -11.06 8.87 10.24
CA SER A 126 -9.68 8.75 10.68
C SER A 126 -9.55 8.99 12.18
N THR A 127 -8.88 8.07 12.86
CA THR A 127 -8.43 8.21 14.25
C THR A 127 -7.03 8.83 14.34
N GLY A 128 -6.39 9.09 13.20
CA GLY A 128 -5.01 9.58 13.11
C GLY A 128 -3.93 8.52 13.35
N GLU A 129 -4.31 7.28 13.65
CA GLU A 129 -3.38 6.18 13.95
C GLU A 129 -2.36 5.92 12.82
N PHE A 130 -2.80 6.08 11.57
CA PHE A 130 -1.96 5.87 10.39
C PHE A 130 -1.35 7.16 9.82
N GLY A 131 -1.46 8.29 10.53
CA GLY A 131 -0.93 9.59 10.09
C GLY A 131 -1.89 10.37 9.19
N SER A 132 -3.12 9.88 9.05
CA SER A 132 -4.23 10.61 8.45
C SER A 132 -4.76 11.71 9.36
N CYS A 133 -5.48 12.67 8.81
CA CYS A 133 -5.93 13.86 9.53
C CYS A 133 -7.02 13.43 10.49
N LEU A 134 -6.98 13.88 11.74
CA LEU A 134 -8.09 13.64 12.67
C LEU A 134 -9.38 14.17 12.06
N GLU A 135 -10.46 13.39 12.24
CA GLU A 135 -11.80 13.69 11.70
C GLU A 135 -11.88 13.72 10.16
N GLY A 136 -10.78 13.41 9.47
CA GLY A 136 -10.76 13.17 8.03
C GLY A 136 -11.33 11.81 7.66
N TYR A 137 -11.46 11.55 6.36
CA TYR A 137 -11.77 10.22 5.85
C TYR A 137 -10.49 9.37 5.85
N GLU A 138 -10.61 8.11 6.25
CA GLU A 138 -9.55 7.10 6.15
C GLU A 138 -10.13 5.72 5.83
N ARG A 139 -9.42 4.98 4.98
CA ARG A 139 -9.61 3.54 4.75
C ARG A 139 -8.26 2.84 4.76
N ILE A 140 -8.17 1.76 5.52
CA ILE A 140 -6.96 0.98 5.74
C ILE A 140 -7.13 -0.40 5.12
N VAL A 141 -6.24 -0.73 4.18
CA VAL A 141 -6.22 -2.03 3.48
C VAL A 141 -4.89 -2.71 3.73
N ARG A 142 -4.91 -4.04 3.97
CA ARG A 142 -3.71 -4.79 4.37
C ARG A 142 -3.42 -6.00 3.47
N TRP A 143 -2.13 -6.21 3.21
CA TRP A 143 -1.53 -7.38 2.59
C TRP A 143 -0.30 -7.82 3.40
N GLY A 144 -0.47 -8.74 4.34
CA GLY A 144 0.53 -9.12 5.34
C GLY A 144 1.09 -7.90 6.09
N PRO A 145 2.40 -7.62 5.99
CA PRO A 145 3.00 -6.46 6.65
C PRO A 145 2.71 -5.14 5.94
N LEU A 146 2.22 -5.15 4.69
CA LEU A 146 1.91 -3.92 3.96
C LEU A 146 0.53 -3.40 4.35
N ILE A 147 0.49 -2.17 4.83
CA ILE A 147 -0.69 -1.39 5.13
C ILE A 147 -0.75 -0.25 4.12
N VAL A 148 -1.89 -0.11 3.46
CA VAL A 148 -2.17 0.96 2.50
C VAL A 148 -3.22 1.88 3.09
N ILE A 149 -2.94 3.18 3.01
CA ILE A 149 -3.76 4.25 3.57
C ILE A 149 -4.42 4.99 2.42
N VAL A 150 -5.75 5.05 2.46
CA VAL A 150 -6.57 5.78 1.51
C VAL A 150 -7.24 6.93 2.24
N ASN A 151 -7.10 8.14 1.70
CA ASN A 151 -7.76 9.34 2.20
C ASN A 151 -8.64 9.95 1.11
N HIS A 152 -9.45 10.95 1.46
CA HIS A 152 -10.12 11.78 0.47
C HIS A 152 -9.23 12.95 0.06
N ASP A 153 -9.19 13.24 -1.24
CA ASP A 153 -8.59 14.47 -1.76
C ASP A 153 -9.46 15.70 -1.45
N GLY A 154 -9.03 16.88 -1.90
CA GLY A 154 -9.79 18.12 -1.71
C GLY A 154 -11.17 18.17 -2.39
N ALA A 155 -11.45 17.24 -3.30
CA ALA A 155 -12.75 17.09 -3.96
C ALA A 155 -13.62 16.00 -3.31
N GLY A 156 -13.13 15.33 -2.26
CA GLY A 156 -13.84 14.24 -1.59
C GLY A 156 -13.71 12.90 -2.30
N VAL A 157 -12.73 12.73 -3.19
CA VAL A 157 -12.50 11.48 -3.93
C VAL A 157 -11.49 10.62 -3.17
N PRO A 158 -11.75 9.32 -2.96
CA PRO A 158 -10.79 8.43 -2.31
C PRO A 158 -9.56 8.19 -3.19
N VAL A 159 -8.39 8.46 -2.62
CA VAL A 159 -7.08 8.38 -3.26
C VAL A 159 -6.08 7.65 -2.37
N PHE A 160 -5.12 6.97 -3.01
CA PHE A 160 -3.96 6.42 -2.31
C PHE A 160 -3.12 7.56 -1.70
N ALA A 161 -2.95 7.54 -0.38
CA ALA A 161 -2.36 8.66 0.36
C ALA A 161 -1.07 8.29 1.10
N GLY A 162 -0.86 7.01 1.41
CA GLY A 162 0.30 6.58 2.16
C GLY A 162 0.39 5.07 2.32
N TYR A 163 1.53 4.60 2.81
CA TYR A 163 1.71 3.20 3.17
C TYR A 163 2.57 3.04 4.42
N ARG A 164 2.44 1.87 5.04
CA ARG A 164 3.33 1.38 6.09
C ARG A 164 3.67 -0.08 5.80
N LEU A 165 4.95 -0.38 5.62
CA LEU A 165 5.43 -1.77 5.68
C LEU A 165 5.84 -2.03 7.13
N ASP A 166 5.06 -2.79 7.87
CA ASP A 166 5.27 -3.04 9.30
C ASP A 166 5.48 -4.54 9.56
N SER A 167 6.72 -4.91 9.83
CA SER A 167 7.13 -6.29 10.05
C SER A 167 6.80 -6.82 11.45
N SER A 168 6.25 -5.99 12.34
CA SER A 168 5.68 -6.48 13.61
C SER A 168 4.46 -7.39 13.38
N GLN A 169 3.88 -7.35 12.18
CA GLN A 169 2.74 -8.15 11.74
C GLN A 169 3.20 -9.27 10.80
N SER A 170 2.55 -10.44 10.89
CA SER A 170 2.91 -11.72 10.24
C SER A 170 3.64 -11.64 8.88
N PHE A 171 4.74 -12.40 8.75
CA PHE A 171 5.68 -12.40 7.62
C PHE A 171 5.32 -13.32 6.44
N ILE A 172 4.17 -13.97 6.43
CA ILE A 172 3.82 -14.92 5.37
C ILE A 172 2.99 -14.19 4.31
N SER A 173 3.65 -13.32 3.54
CA SER A 173 3.02 -12.52 2.47
C SER A 173 4.05 -12.15 1.41
N PRO A 174 3.69 -12.10 0.10
CA PRO A 174 4.56 -11.52 -0.93
C PRO A 174 4.99 -10.08 -0.62
N ALA A 175 4.18 -9.35 0.16
CA ALA A 175 4.50 -7.99 0.56
C ALA A 175 5.69 -7.89 1.55
N SER A 176 6.06 -9.00 2.20
CA SER A 176 7.24 -9.06 3.08
C SER A 176 8.56 -8.90 2.33
N ASP A 177 8.58 -9.14 1.01
CA ASP A 177 9.77 -9.02 0.19
C ASP A 177 9.97 -7.62 -0.41
N LEU A 178 9.03 -6.69 -0.17
CA LEU A 178 9.10 -5.32 -0.68
C LEU A 178 10.31 -4.59 -0.10
N ALA A 179 11.02 -3.88 -0.99
CA ALA A 179 12.18 -3.08 -0.66
C ALA A 179 11.97 -1.63 -1.11
N THR A 180 12.75 -0.71 -0.56
CA THR A 180 12.83 0.64 -1.12
C THR A 180 13.50 0.64 -2.50
N LEU A 181 13.41 1.75 -3.22
CA LEU A 181 14.16 1.96 -4.46
C LEU A 181 15.68 1.78 -4.28
N SER A 182 16.19 2.06 -3.08
CA SER A 182 17.62 1.90 -2.74
C SER A 182 17.96 0.50 -2.19
N GLY A 183 16.98 -0.40 -2.08
CA GLY A 183 17.17 -1.79 -1.67
C GLY A 183 16.96 -2.08 -0.17
N LEU A 184 16.61 -1.09 0.66
CA LEU A 184 16.34 -1.31 2.08
C LEU A 184 15.06 -2.14 2.26
N LYS A 185 15.11 -3.16 3.11
CA LYS A 185 13.99 -4.01 3.51
C LYS A 185 13.72 -3.93 5.01
N ALA A 186 12.49 -4.26 5.40
CA ALA A 186 12.23 -4.57 6.81
C ALA A 186 12.96 -5.88 7.16
N GLY A 187 13.63 -5.90 8.30
CA GLY A 187 14.55 -6.95 8.72
C GLY A 187 16.03 -6.66 8.47
N ASP A 188 16.36 -5.66 7.64
CA ASP A 188 17.74 -5.20 7.48
C ASP A 188 18.27 -4.55 8.76
N SER A 189 19.59 -4.47 8.89
CA SER A 189 20.22 -3.83 10.04
C SER A 189 20.21 -2.31 9.92
N VAL A 190 20.36 -1.62 11.05
CA VAL A 190 20.60 -0.17 11.07
C VAL A 190 21.93 0.17 10.40
N ALA A 191 22.93 -0.72 10.44
CA ALA A 191 24.15 -0.56 9.65
C ALA A 191 23.86 -0.50 8.14
N ASP A 192 22.99 -1.38 7.63
CA ASP A 192 22.58 -1.38 6.21
C ASP A 192 21.84 -0.08 5.88
N LEU A 193 20.94 0.37 6.76
CA LEU A 193 20.26 1.67 6.63
C LEU A 193 21.26 2.84 6.52
N GLU A 194 22.26 2.89 7.40
CA GLU A 194 23.31 3.91 7.39
C GLU A 194 24.21 3.82 6.16
N GLU A 195 24.54 2.61 5.70
CA GLU A 195 25.31 2.40 4.48
C GLU A 195 24.55 2.89 3.24
N ILE A 196 23.26 2.54 3.12
CA ILE A 196 22.43 2.88 1.98
C ILE A 196 22.16 4.40 1.92
N TYR A 197 21.94 5.04 3.06
CA TYR A 197 21.40 6.40 3.11
C TYR A 197 22.32 7.47 3.72
N GLY A 198 23.27 7.11 4.57
CA GLY A 198 24.07 8.07 5.35
C GLY A 198 24.95 9.01 4.53
N GLY A 199 25.18 8.70 3.24
CA GLY A 199 25.90 9.57 2.31
C GLY A 199 25.04 10.58 1.54
N SER A 200 23.70 10.46 1.57
CA SER A 200 22.79 11.28 0.74
C SER A 200 21.60 11.88 1.50
N PHE A 201 21.44 11.51 2.76
CA PHE A 201 20.35 11.93 3.61
C PHE A 201 20.81 12.05 5.05
N THR A 202 20.12 12.90 5.80
CA THR A 202 20.24 12.97 7.24
C THR A 202 19.36 11.89 7.86
N ILE A 203 19.95 11.03 8.69
CA ILE A 203 19.25 10.01 9.46
C ILE A 203 19.13 10.49 10.89
N ASN A 204 17.90 10.64 11.39
CA ASN A 204 17.65 10.96 12.79
C ASN A 204 17.06 9.74 13.51
N TYR A 205 17.55 9.46 14.71
CA TYR A 205 16.96 8.47 15.61
C TYR A 205 16.16 9.19 16.69
N LEU A 206 14.92 8.79 16.89
CA LEU A 206 13.97 9.44 17.80
C LEU A 206 13.23 8.38 18.63
N ASP A 207 12.76 8.79 19.80
CA ASP A 207 11.84 8.00 20.61
C ASP A 207 10.39 8.39 20.26
N ASP A 208 9.62 7.43 19.74
CA ASP A 208 8.19 7.55 19.53
C ASP A 208 7.42 6.90 20.70
N PRO A 209 6.40 7.57 21.26
CA PRO A 209 5.67 7.05 22.43
C PRO A 209 4.87 5.78 22.15
N THR A 210 4.57 5.49 20.88
CA THR A 210 3.75 4.34 20.46
C THR A 210 4.62 3.23 19.88
N LEU A 211 5.62 3.60 19.08
CA LEU A 211 6.45 2.67 18.31
C LEU A 211 7.81 2.38 18.95
N GLY A 212 8.21 3.12 19.98
CA GLY A 212 9.54 3.03 20.57
C GLY A 212 10.58 3.73 19.69
N ASN A 213 11.77 3.15 19.52
CA ASN A 213 12.81 3.74 18.70
C ASN A 213 12.35 3.80 17.23
N ILE A 214 12.50 4.96 16.60
CA ILE A 214 12.25 5.14 15.17
C ILE A 214 13.47 5.77 14.48
N TYR A 215 13.56 5.58 13.16
CA TYR A 215 14.40 6.39 12.30
C TYR A 215 13.56 7.36 11.47
N GLU A 216 14.11 8.53 11.16
CA GLU A 216 13.63 9.43 10.12
C GLU A 216 14.71 9.65 9.07
N LEU A 217 14.39 9.37 7.82
CA LEU A 217 15.20 9.74 6.67
C LEU A 217 14.75 11.13 6.18
N ARG A 218 15.65 12.12 6.21
CA ARG A 218 15.34 13.49 5.77
C ARG A 218 16.27 13.92 4.65
N ARG A 219 15.72 14.62 3.66
CA ARG A 219 16.50 15.17 2.56
C ARG A 219 17.33 16.35 3.04
N ASP A 220 18.62 16.37 2.69
CA ASP A 220 19.54 17.41 3.16
C ASP A 220 19.21 18.81 2.60
N SER A 221 18.58 18.89 1.42
CA SER A 221 18.33 20.16 0.75
C SER A 221 17.23 21.01 1.40
N ASP A 222 16.22 20.37 1.99
CA ASP A 222 15.02 21.05 2.51
C ASP A 222 14.52 20.47 3.85
N GLY A 223 15.19 19.45 4.39
CA GLY A 223 14.79 18.77 5.60
C GLY A 223 13.47 18.00 5.48
N ALA A 224 12.94 17.77 4.27
CA ALA A 224 11.69 17.05 4.10
C ALA A 224 11.88 15.57 4.49
N ARG A 225 10.92 15.02 5.26
CA ARG A 225 10.88 13.59 5.57
C ARG A 225 10.64 12.80 4.28
N VAL A 226 11.43 11.76 4.07
CA VAL A 226 11.44 10.91 2.87
C VAL A 226 10.83 9.56 3.20
N LEU A 227 11.36 8.91 4.24
CA LEU A 227 10.88 7.65 4.80
C LEU A 227 11.11 7.71 6.31
N TRP A 228 10.40 6.88 7.06
CA TRP A 228 10.60 6.71 8.50
C TRP A 228 10.08 5.35 8.93
N GLY A 229 10.38 4.92 10.14
CA GLY A 229 9.80 3.68 10.65
C GLY A 229 10.43 3.20 11.95
N PRO A 230 9.84 2.17 12.57
CA PRO A 230 10.34 1.59 13.80
C PRO A 230 11.65 0.82 13.59
N ILE A 231 12.52 0.87 14.60
CA ILE A 231 13.76 0.10 14.72
C ILE A 231 13.86 -0.51 16.11
N THR A 232 14.61 -1.61 16.26
CA THR A 232 14.83 -2.20 17.60
C THR A 232 15.77 -1.36 18.48
N GLY A 233 16.65 -0.56 17.87
CA GLY A 233 17.61 0.32 18.53
C GLY A 233 18.40 1.14 17.50
N SER A 234 19.12 2.16 17.94
CA SER A 234 19.89 3.08 17.08
C SER A 234 21.36 2.68 16.89
N THR A 235 21.76 1.51 17.38
CA THR A 235 23.08 0.93 17.17
C THR A 235 23.11 0.14 15.86
N ALA A 236 24.31 -0.10 15.32
CA ALA A 236 24.51 -0.81 14.05
C ALA A 236 23.85 -2.21 13.97
N ASP A 237 23.73 -2.90 15.11
CA ASP A 237 23.05 -4.19 15.26
C ASP A 237 21.53 -4.09 15.49
N GLY A 238 21.00 -2.88 15.57
CA GLY A 238 19.57 -2.62 15.51
C GLY A 238 18.99 -3.12 14.19
N VAL A 239 17.67 -3.35 14.17
CA VAL A 239 16.94 -3.92 13.02
C VAL A 239 15.84 -2.95 12.62
N VAL A 240 15.68 -2.73 11.31
CA VAL A 240 14.58 -1.99 10.72
C VAL A 240 13.31 -2.84 10.81
N LEU A 241 12.37 -2.42 11.65
CA LEU A 241 11.09 -3.13 11.84
C LEU A 241 10.02 -2.66 10.86
N GLY A 242 10.15 -1.48 10.27
CA GLY A 242 9.19 -1.02 9.28
C GLY A 242 9.68 0.14 8.44
N ILE A 243 9.00 0.34 7.30
CA ILE A 243 9.30 1.37 6.31
C ILE A 243 8.00 2.06 5.94
N PHE A 244 7.85 3.30 6.37
CA PHE A 244 6.63 4.09 6.25
C PHE A 244 6.86 5.30 5.34
N SER A 245 5.85 5.62 4.54
CA SER A 245 5.81 6.89 3.82
C SER A 245 5.61 8.07 4.78
N PRO A 246 5.93 9.30 4.39
CA PRO A 246 5.54 10.48 5.16
C PRO A 246 4.04 10.49 5.44
N GLU A 247 3.66 11.12 6.56
CA GLU A 247 2.27 11.18 6.99
C GLU A 247 1.46 12.05 6.02
N PRO A 248 0.34 11.55 5.47
CA PRO A 248 -0.43 12.24 4.44
C PRO A 248 -0.95 13.61 4.88
N CYS A 249 -1.10 13.84 6.18
CA CYS A 249 -1.60 15.11 6.72
C CYS A 249 -0.55 16.14 7.11
N THR A 250 0.72 15.83 6.83
CA THR A 250 1.85 16.75 7.00
C THR A 250 2.44 17.20 5.66
N LEU A 251 1.81 16.78 4.53
CA LEU A 251 2.25 17.06 3.16
C LEU A 251 1.63 18.34 2.58
#